data_AF-A0A521SNF0-F1
#
_entry.id   AF-A0A521SNF0-F1
#
_cell.length_a   1.000
_cell.length_b   1.000
_cell.length_c   1.000
_cell.angle_alpha   90.00
_cell.angle_beta   90.00
_cell.angle_gamma   90.00
#
_symmetry.space_group_name_H-M   'P 1'
#
loop_
_entity.id
_entity.type
_entity.pdbx_description
1 polymer ?
#
loop_
_entity_poly.entity_id
_entity_poly.type
_entity_poly.pdbx_seq_one_letter_code
_entity_poly.pdbx_strand_id
1 'polypeptide(L)'
;MSLTMCGVIKRALFVVYLFPLLLVSPLMAQTAMKKGDLTTGKKVYEEICFACHGLKGDGKGPGWLNTKPSPQVFINSVYMSRLTDEYIFNVVKYGKLAVLKREIPDKKLASLAMPSFGAVLEDDQIRELIKFERAFSQGGPQSPEMREIFDAACVVCHGKGGRGDGERATSIQPAPKYFVSEAQPSPMNLTDPQLMARFNDDFLFSLIKKGKVGSIEEDRFDTMQPFGQVLSEKEIWSVLRYIRETFVNPNREKSYADRK
;
A
#
# COMPACT_ATOMS: atom_id res chain seq x y z
N MET A 1 35.25 44.77 -78.93
CA MET A 1 35.76 44.15 -80.17
C MET A 1 36.21 42.73 -79.86
N SER A 2 35.69 41.76 -80.64
CA SER A 2 36.15 40.37 -80.88
C SER A 2 36.74 39.56 -79.72
N LEU A 3 36.01 38.53 -79.26
CA LEU A 3 36.00 37.14 -79.79
C LEU A 3 37.26 36.35 -79.42
N THR A 4 37.09 35.31 -78.61
CA THR A 4 37.53 33.96 -78.99
C THR A 4 36.84 32.90 -78.14
N MET A 5 36.08 32.04 -78.82
CA MET A 5 35.54 30.80 -78.26
C MET A 5 36.63 29.73 -78.20
N CYS A 6 36.55 28.82 -77.23
CA CYS A 6 36.74 27.40 -77.50
C CYS A 6 36.16 26.58 -76.34
N GLY A 7 35.16 25.75 -76.62
CA GLY A 7 34.58 24.84 -75.63
C GLY A 7 35.49 23.64 -75.37
N VAL A 8 35.05 22.77 -74.46
CA VAL A 8 35.00 21.30 -74.62
C VAL A 8 34.50 20.66 -73.31
N ILE A 9 33.29 20.12 -73.42
CA ILE A 9 32.82 18.81 -72.92
C ILE A 9 32.87 18.53 -71.41
N LYS A 10 31.67 18.56 -70.81
CA LYS A 10 31.31 18.06 -69.47
C LYS A 10 31.50 16.53 -69.38
N ARG A 11 32.24 16.05 -68.38
CA ARG A 11 32.11 14.67 -67.86
C ARG A 11 31.53 14.74 -66.45
N ALA A 12 30.24 14.45 -66.32
CA ALA A 12 29.57 14.32 -65.03
C ALA A 12 29.91 12.93 -64.44
N LEU A 13 30.58 12.92 -63.29
CA LEU A 13 30.85 11.73 -62.49
C LEU A 13 29.55 11.31 -61.79
N PHE A 14 28.97 10.19 -62.20
CA PHE A 14 27.87 9.53 -61.50
C PHE A 14 28.45 8.78 -60.27
N VAL A 15 28.35 9.38 -59.09
CA VAL A 15 28.65 8.71 -57.82
C VAL A 15 27.42 7.90 -57.41
N VAL A 16 27.47 6.59 -57.64
CA VAL A 16 26.46 5.64 -57.15
C VAL A 16 26.69 5.44 -55.65
N TYR A 17 25.91 6.12 -54.81
CA TYR A 17 25.83 5.81 -53.38
C TYR A 17 24.98 4.54 -53.20
N LEU A 18 25.63 3.41 -52.92
CA LEU A 18 25.00 2.21 -52.39
C LEU A 18 24.57 2.48 -50.94
N PHE A 19 23.30 2.87 -50.75
CA PHE A 19 22.66 2.88 -49.44
C PHE A 19 22.32 1.43 -49.04
N PRO A 20 22.89 0.87 -47.96
CA PRO A 20 22.43 -0.42 -47.48
C PRO A 20 21.03 -0.25 -46.88
N LEU A 21 20.07 -0.92 -47.51
CA LEU A 21 18.69 -1.09 -47.08
C LEU A 21 18.66 -1.94 -45.79
N LEU A 22 18.98 -1.34 -44.64
CA LEU A 22 18.86 -1.99 -43.34
C LEU A 22 17.39 -1.99 -42.91
N LEU A 23 16.76 -3.12 -43.20
CA LEU A 23 15.56 -3.72 -42.60
C LEU A 23 15.07 -3.02 -41.34
N VAL A 24 13.97 -2.28 -41.50
CA VAL A 24 13.15 -1.79 -40.39
C VAL A 24 12.65 -3.03 -39.63
N SER A 25 13.23 -3.29 -38.45
CA SER A 25 12.78 -4.37 -37.57
C SER A 25 11.42 -3.97 -36.97
N PRO A 26 10.32 -4.72 -37.17
CA PRO A 26 9.08 -4.47 -36.46
C PRO A 26 9.16 -5.19 -35.12
N LEU A 27 10.10 -4.80 -34.26
CA LEU A 27 10.18 -5.33 -32.90
C LEU A 27 9.72 -4.26 -31.92
N MET A 28 8.44 -3.91 -32.02
CA MET A 28 7.61 -3.37 -30.93
C MET A 28 6.16 -3.51 -31.40
N ALA A 29 5.72 -4.75 -31.64
CA ALA A 29 4.31 -5.04 -31.49
C ALA A 29 3.99 -4.80 -30.02
N GLN A 30 3.51 -3.60 -29.70
CA GLN A 30 2.78 -3.37 -28.45
C GLN A 30 1.65 -4.39 -28.48
N THR A 31 1.76 -5.43 -27.65
CA THR A 31 0.62 -6.28 -27.35
C THR A 31 -0.41 -5.37 -26.69
N ALA A 32 -1.30 -4.82 -27.50
CA ALA A 32 -2.49 -4.16 -27.01
C ALA A 32 -3.21 -5.20 -26.17
N MET A 33 -3.08 -5.09 -24.85
CA MET A 33 -3.72 -5.99 -23.89
C MET A 33 -5.19 -6.07 -24.25
N LYS A 34 -5.63 -7.23 -24.71
CA LYS A 34 -7.02 -7.40 -25.13
C LYS A 34 -7.88 -7.33 -23.87
N LYS A 35 -8.95 -6.56 -23.93
CA LYS A 35 -9.94 -6.48 -22.85
C LYS A 35 -10.38 -7.89 -22.47
N GLY A 36 -10.21 -8.29 -21.22
CA GLY A 36 -10.56 -9.64 -20.74
C GLY A 36 -9.41 -10.66 -20.59
N ASP A 37 -8.18 -10.39 -21.04
CA ASP A 37 -7.08 -11.41 -21.03
C ASP A 37 -6.57 -11.80 -19.62
N LEU A 38 -6.97 -11.05 -18.59
CA LEU A 38 -6.56 -11.26 -17.20
C LEU A 38 -7.68 -11.87 -16.39
N THR A 39 -7.75 -13.20 -16.39
CA THR A 39 -8.89 -13.96 -15.85
C THR A 39 -8.98 -13.98 -14.32
N THR A 40 -7.99 -13.45 -13.59
CA THR A 40 -8.02 -13.39 -12.13
C THR A 40 -7.63 -12.01 -11.63
N GLY A 41 -8.21 -11.61 -10.48
CA GLY A 41 -7.86 -10.36 -9.81
C GLY A 41 -6.38 -10.23 -9.46
N LYS A 42 -5.74 -11.35 -9.08
CA LYS A 42 -4.30 -11.40 -8.82
C LYS A 42 -3.48 -11.02 -10.05
N LYS A 43 -3.79 -11.61 -11.22
CA LYS A 43 -3.06 -11.33 -12.46
C LYS A 43 -3.24 -9.88 -12.90
N VAL A 44 -4.47 -9.34 -12.79
CA VAL A 44 -4.74 -7.90 -13.00
C VAL A 44 -3.86 -7.04 -12.10
N TYR A 45 -3.81 -7.37 -10.81
CA TYR A 45 -3.04 -6.61 -9.85
C TYR A 45 -1.53 -6.64 -10.13
N GLU A 46 -0.97 -7.83 -10.37
CA GLU A 46 0.46 -8.04 -10.59
C GLU A 46 0.96 -7.45 -11.92
N GLU A 47 0.10 -7.28 -12.92
CA GLU A 47 0.49 -6.69 -14.20
C GLU A 47 0.27 -5.19 -14.27
N ILE A 48 -0.76 -4.66 -13.58
CA ILE A 48 -1.21 -3.28 -13.76
C ILE A 48 -1.06 -2.46 -12.47
N CYS A 49 -1.51 -2.99 -11.33
CA CYS A 49 -1.72 -2.20 -10.11
C CYS A 49 -0.45 -2.10 -9.23
N PHE A 50 0.39 -3.14 -9.24
CA PHE A 50 1.55 -3.23 -8.35
C PHE A 50 2.57 -2.11 -8.54
N ALA A 51 2.64 -1.54 -9.76
CA ALA A 51 3.58 -0.48 -10.10
C ALA A 51 3.45 0.73 -9.17
N CYS A 52 2.24 1.02 -8.68
CA CYS A 52 1.98 2.05 -7.69
C CYS A 52 1.66 1.46 -6.32
N HIS A 53 0.79 0.45 -6.24
CA HIS A 53 0.28 -0.06 -4.98
C HIS A 53 1.20 -1.07 -4.27
N GLY A 54 2.27 -1.52 -4.92
CA GLY A 54 3.25 -2.47 -4.39
C GLY A 54 2.77 -3.91 -4.44
N LEU A 55 3.68 -4.87 -4.58
CA LEU A 55 3.34 -6.32 -4.60
C LEU A 55 2.71 -6.80 -3.29
N LYS A 56 2.98 -6.10 -2.19
CA LYS A 56 2.44 -6.38 -0.86
C LYS A 56 1.17 -5.59 -0.54
N GLY A 57 0.69 -4.73 -1.44
CA GLY A 57 -0.44 -3.83 -1.16
C GLY A 57 -0.11 -2.76 -0.11
N ASP A 58 1.17 -2.43 0.06
CA ASP A 58 1.67 -1.47 1.05
C ASP A 58 1.73 -0.01 0.52
N GLY A 59 1.29 0.21 -0.72
CA GLY A 59 1.34 1.52 -1.37
C GLY A 59 2.74 1.95 -1.78
N LYS A 60 3.73 1.04 -1.81
CA LYS A 60 5.14 1.32 -2.09
C LYS A 60 5.64 0.65 -3.38
N GLY A 61 4.80 0.61 -4.42
CA GLY A 61 5.21 0.12 -5.75
C GLY A 61 6.26 1.02 -6.41
N PRO A 62 7.07 0.56 -7.40
CA PRO A 62 8.16 1.34 -8.00
C PRO A 62 7.86 2.81 -8.37
N GLY A 63 6.62 3.13 -8.74
CA GLY A 63 6.16 4.50 -9.06
C GLY A 63 5.65 5.33 -7.88
N TRP A 64 5.58 4.79 -6.66
CA TRP A 64 4.84 5.39 -5.54
C TRP A 64 5.28 6.80 -5.18
N LEU A 65 6.59 7.08 -5.19
CA LEU A 65 7.17 8.38 -4.83
C LEU A 65 6.67 9.51 -5.73
N ASN A 66 6.36 9.18 -6.99
CA ASN A 66 5.96 10.13 -8.03
C ASN A 66 4.44 10.27 -8.15
N THR A 67 3.67 9.63 -7.26
CA THR A 67 2.21 9.72 -7.25
C THR A 67 1.73 10.59 -6.10
N LYS A 68 0.99 11.66 -6.42
CA LYS A 68 0.32 12.52 -5.44
C LYS A 68 -1.18 12.55 -5.74
N PRO A 69 -2.05 12.29 -4.73
CA PRO A 69 -1.72 11.75 -3.40
C PRO A 69 -1.11 10.33 -3.51
N SER A 70 -0.48 9.87 -2.43
CA SER A 70 0.12 8.53 -2.38
C SER A 70 -0.92 7.43 -2.68
N PRO A 71 -0.49 6.27 -3.22
CA PRO A 71 -1.38 5.19 -3.57
C PRO A 71 -2.12 4.65 -2.36
N GLN A 72 -3.27 4.04 -2.60
CA GLN A 72 -4.02 3.35 -1.55
C GLN A 72 -3.17 2.21 -0.96
N VAL A 73 -3.15 2.12 0.37
CA VAL A 73 -2.55 1.03 1.14
C VAL A 73 -3.64 0.01 1.45
N PHE A 74 -3.52 -1.19 0.87
CA PHE A 74 -4.51 -2.27 0.99
C PHE A 74 -4.29 -3.16 2.21
N ILE A 75 -3.09 -3.16 2.81
CA ILE A 75 -2.83 -3.90 4.07
C ILE A 75 -3.49 -3.27 5.30
N ASN A 76 -3.92 -2.00 5.22
CA ASN A 76 -4.60 -1.33 6.33
C ASN A 76 -6.06 -1.77 6.42
N SER A 77 -6.34 -2.75 7.27
CA SER A 77 -7.67 -3.34 7.44
C SER A 77 -8.74 -2.36 7.92
N VAL A 78 -8.37 -1.41 8.80
CA VAL A 78 -9.31 -0.35 9.24
C VAL A 78 -9.73 0.49 8.07
N TYR A 79 -8.77 1.01 7.32
CA TYR A 79 -9.07 1.91 6.22
C TYR A 79 -9.85 1.16 5.13
N MET A 80 -9.42 -0.05 4.78
CA MET A 80 -10.14 -0.88 3.83
C MET A 80 -11.58 -1.14 4.28
N SER A 81 -11.84 -1.44 5.55
CA SER A 81 -13.21 -1.68 6.05
C SER A 81 -14.18 -0.50 5.85
N ARG A 82 -13.66 0.74 5.71
CA ARG A 82 -14.47 1.95 5.49
C ARG A 82 -14.84 2.16 4.02
N LEU A 83 -14.14 1.51 3.09
CA LEU A 83 -14.42 1.60 1.66
C LEU A 83 -15.46 0.55 1.30
N THR A 84 -16.51 0.91 0.57
CA THR A 84 -17.43 -0.08 -0.01
C THR A 84 -16.81 -0.70 -1.26
N ASP A 85 -17.18 -1.94 -1.59
CA ASP A 85 -16.73 -2.57 -2.83
C ASP A 85 -17.20 -1.79 -4.06
N GLU A 86 -18.39 -1.17 -4.00
CA GLU A 86 -18.89 -0.28 -5.06
C GLU A 86 -18.02 0.98 -5.24
N TYR A 87 -17.55 1.58 -4.14
CA TYR A 87 -16.63 2.72 -4.22
C TYR A 87 -15.31 2.31 -4.88
N ILE A 88 -14.71 1.19 -4.46
CA ILE A 88 -13.46 0.70 -5.06
C ILE A 88 -13.68 0.37 -6.54
N PHE A 89 -14.78 -0.30 -6.88
CA PHE A 89 -15.17 -0.61 -8.26
C PHE A 89 -15.24 0.66 -9.12
N ASN A 90 -15.92 1.69 -8.63
CA ASN A 90 -16.05 2.96 -9.35
C ASN A 90 -14.71 3.67 -9.52
N VAL A 91 -13.83 3.64 -8.50
CA VAL A 91 -12.49 4.21 -8.57
C VAL A 91 -11.64 3.49 -9.62
N VAL A 92 -11.68 2.15 -9.67
CA VAL A 92 -10.95 1.38 -10.69
C VAL A 92 -11.54 1.62 -12.08
N LYS A 93 -12.86 1.56 -12.22
CA LYS A 93 -13.54 1.65 -13.52
C LYS A 93 -13.39 3.04 -14.14
N TYR A 94 -13.63 4.10 -13.37
CA TYR A 94 -13.73 5.48 -13.86
C TYR A 94 -12.54 6.36 -13.47
N GLY A 95 -11.65 5.87 -12.62
CA GLY A 95 -10.56 6.66 -12.04
C GLY A 95 -11.03 7.51 -10.87
N LYS A 96 -10.12 7.77 -9.92
CA LYS A 96 -10.44 8.47 -8.66
C LYS A 96 -10.95 9.90 -8.88
N LEU A 97 -10.44 10.59 -9.90
CA LEU A 97 -10.83 11.97 -10.19
C LEU A 97 -12.29 12.09 -10.63
N ALA A 98 -12.77 11.16 -11.47
CA ALA A 98 -14.15 11.16 -11.95
C ALA A 98 -15.13 10.89 -10.81
N VAL A 99 -14.79 9.94 -9.91
CA VAL A 99 -15.58 9.63 -8.72
C VAL A 99 -15.70 10.86 -7.81
N LEU A 100 -14.58 11.49 -7.47
CA LEU A 100 -14.60 12.65 -6.57
C LEU A 100 -15.30 13.86 -7.18
N LYS A 101 -15.17 14.13 -8.48
CA LYS A 101 -15.93 15.22 -9.12
C LYS A 101 -17.44 15.05 -9.02
N ARG A 102 -17.94 13.82 -8.93
CA ARG A 102 -19.38 13.53 -8.73
C ARG A 102 -19.80 13.70 -7.27
N GLU A 103 -18.94 13.33 -6.33
CA GLU A 103 -19.24 13.39 -4.89
C GLU A 103 -19.06 14.79 -4.29
N ILE A 104 -18.08 15.55 -4.78
CA ILE A 104 -17.72 16.90 -4.30
C ILE A 104 -17.57 17.88 -5.47
N PRO A 105 -18.66 18.22 -6.18
CA PRO A 105 -18.61 18.97 -7.43
C PRO A 105 -17.99 20.37 -7.30
N ASP A 106 -18.07 20.99 -6.12
CA ASP A 106 -17.58 22.35 -5.88
C ASP A 106 -16.08 22.44 -5.57
N LYS A 107 -15.36 21.31 -5.51
CA LYS A 107 -13.92 21.27 -5.26
C LYS A 107 -13.12 21.27 -6.57
N LYS A 108 -12.21 22.23 -6.71
CA LYS A 108 -11.24 22.27 -7.81
C LYS A 108 -10.16 21.19 -7.63
N LEU A 109 -10.36 20.03 -8.24
CA LEU A 109 -9.37 18.95 -8.32
C LEU A 109 -8.74 18.92 -9.73
N ALA A 110 -7.45 19.25 -9.81
CA ALA A 110 -6.74 19.40 -11.08
C ALA A 110 -6.35 18.06 -11.72
N SER A 111 -5.71 17.17 -10.96
CA SER A 111 -5.32 15.84 -11.41
C SER A 111 -5.11 14.90 -10.22
N LEU A 112 -5.28 13.59 -10.46
CA LEU A 112 -4.94 12.53 -9.52
C LEU A 112 -4.21 11.42 -10.27
N ALA A 113 -3.26 10.78 -9.60
CA ALA A 113 -2.40 9.77 -10.22
C ALA A 113 -3.11 8.46 -10.58
N MET A 114 -4.31 8.18 -10.02
CA MET A 114 -5.06 6.94 -10.28
C MET A 114 -5.93 7.07 -11.55
N PRO A 115 -5.58 6.41 -12.67
CA PRO A 115 -6.33 6.50 -13.92
C PRO A 115 -7.58 5.61 -13.90
N SER A 116 -8.37 5.67 -14.98
CA SER A 116 -9.51 4.78 -15.23
C SER A 116 -9.09 3.51 -15.98
N PHE A 117 -9.62 2.35 -15.58
CA PHE A 117 -9.32 1.06 -16.22
C PHE A 117 -10.50 0.41 -16.94
N GLY A 118 -11.69 1.04 -16.98
CA GLY A 118 -12.88 0.47 -17.63
C GLY A 118 -12.76 0.25 -19.15
N ALA A 119 -11.76 0.85 -19.81
CA ALA A 119 -11.48 0.60 -21.22
C ALA A 119 -10.71 -0.71 -21.45
N VAL A 120 -10.00 -1.21 -20.44
CA VAL A 120 -9.10 -2.39 -20.54
C VAL A 120 -9.51 -3.55 -19.64
N LEU A 121 -10.35 -3.31 -18.63
CA LEU A 121 -10.91 -4.34 -17.75
C LEU A 121 -12.43 -4.45 -17.93
N GLU A 122 -12.93 -5.69 -17.88
CA GLU A 122 -14.35 -6.00 -17.72
C GLU A 122 -14.79 -5.90 -16.26
N ASP A 123 -16.08 -5.68 -16.04
CA ASP A 123 -16.65 -5.48 -14.70
C ASP A 123 -16.36 -6.68 -13.77
N ASP A 124 -16.42 -7.91 -14.29
CA ASP A 124 -16.12 -9.10 -13.50
C ASP A 124 -14.64 -9.19 -13.11
N GLN A 125 -13.73 -8.73 -13.97
CA GLN A 125 -12.30 -8.66 -13.64
C GLN A 125 -12.03 -7.63 -12.54
N ILE A 126 -12.76 -6.50 -12.55
CA ILE A 126 -12.68 -5.51 -11.47
C ILE A 126 -13.21 -6.10 -10.16
N ARG A 127 -14.30 -6.88 -10.19
CA ARG A 127 -14.81 -7.56 -8.98
C ARG A 127 -13.81 -8.57 -8.42
N GLU A 128 -13.18 -9.37 -9.27
CA GLU A 128 -12.14 -10.30 -8.85
C GLU A 128 -10.89 -9.57 -8.32
N LEU A 129 -10.52 -8.45 -8.93
CA LEU A 129 -9.45 -7.57 -8.42
C LEU A 129 -9.77 -7.08 -7.00
N ILE A 130 -10.99 -6.60 -6.77
CA ILE A 130 -11.41 -6.13 -5.44
C ILE A 130 -11.29 -7.25 -4.41
N LYS A 131 -11.73 -8.48 -4.72
CA LYS A 131 -11.56 -9.63 -3.83
C LYS A 131 -10.08 -9.85 -3.47
N PHE A 132 -9.19 -9.73 -4.44
CA PHE A 132 -7.75 -9.83 -4.22
C PHE A 132 -7.19 -8.67 -3.39
N GLU A 133 -7.60 -7.43 -3.67
CA GLU A 133 -7.19 -6.24 -2.91
C GLU A 133 -7.63 -6.34 -1.43
N ARG A 134 -8.84 -6.85 -1.20
CA ARG A 134 -9.36 -7.14 0.15
C ARG A 134 -8.53 -8.19 0.87
N ALA A 135 -7.98 -9.17 0.15
CA ALA A 135 -7.17 -10.23 0.74
C ALA A 135 -5.90 -9.69 1.43
N PHE A 136 -5.32 -8.57 0.96
CA PHE A 136 -4.18 -7.92 1.63
C PHE A 136 -4.50 -7.51 3.06
N SER A 137 -5.69 -6.92 3.28
CA SER A 137 -6.15 -6.51 4.62
C SER A 137 -6.68 -7.65 5.47
N GLN A 138 -7.02 -8.76 4.82
CA GLN A 138 -7.57 -9.92 5.50
C GLN A 138 -6.44 -10.65 6.23
N GLY A 139 -5.30 -10.94 5.60
CA GLY A 139 -4.33 -11.84 6.22
C GLY A 139 -4.87 -13.28 6.34
N GLY A 140 -3.99 -14.24 6.56
CA GLY A 140 -4.34 -15.67 6.67
C GLY A 140 -5.15 -16.07 7.91
N PRO A 141 -5.16 -17.34 8.30
CA PRO A 141 -5.62 -17.77 9.62
C PRO A 141 -4.72 -17.18 10.72
N GLN A 142 -5.27 -16.91 11.90
CA GLN A 142 -4.48 -16.68 13.11
C GLN A 142 -3.97 -18.04 13.62
N SER A 143 -2.69 -18.14 13.95
CA SER A 143 -2.16 -19.34 14.61
C SER A 143 -2.37 -19.23 16.14
N PRO A 144 -2.45 -20.36 16.88
CA PRO A 144 -2.40 -20.33 18.34
C PRO A 144 -1.18 -19.57 18.88
N GLU A 145 -0.03 -19.74 18.23
CA GLU A 145 1.24 -19.05 18.51
C GLU A 145 1.09 -17.52 18.55
N MET A 146 0.30 -16.92 17.64
CA MET A 146 0.05 -15.49 17.62
C MET A 146 -0.62 -14.98 18.92
N ARG A 147 -1.58 -15.75 19.43
CA ARG A 147 -2.26 -15.47 20.69
C ARG A 147 -1.37 -15.74 21.88
N GLU A 148 -0.61 -16.82 21.87
CA GLU A 148 0.33 -17.19 22.93
C GLU A 148 1.40 -16.11 23.15
N ILE A 149 1.96 -15.56 22.06
CA ILE A 149 2.90 -14.43 22.15
C ILE A 149 2.23 -13.21 22.79
N PHE A 150 1.00 -12.86 22.38
CA PHE A 150 0.28 -11.73 22.96
C PHE A 150 -0.01 -11.95 24.46
N ASP A 151 -0.51 -13.14 24.81
CA ASP A 151 -0.86 -13.51 26.17
C ASP A 151 0.38 -13.51 27.09
N ALA A 152 1.53 -13.97 26.60
CA ALA A 152 2.77 -14.02 27.37
C ALA A 152 3.47 -12.66 27.49
N ALA A 153 3.51 -11.86 26.42
CA ALA A 153 4.35 -10.66 26.34
C ALA A 153 3.58 -9.35 26.53
N CYS A 154 2.31 -9.29 26.14
CA CYS A 154 1.59 -8.03 25.96
C CYS A 154 0.47 -7.83 27.01
N VAL A 155 -0.20 -8.90 27.44
CA VAL A 155 -1.37 -8.84 28.32
C VAL A 155 -1.10 -8.17 29.67
N VAL A 156 0.10 -8.33 30.22
CA VAL A 156 0.48 -7.72 31.50
C VAL A 156 0.27 -6.19 31.52
N CYS A 157 0.40 -5.53 30.36
CA CYS A 157 0.15 -4.09 30.21
C CYS A 157 -1.12 -3.80 29.40
N HIS A 158 -1.31 -4.43 28.25
CA HIS A 158 -2.43 -4.12 27.35
C HIS A 158 -3.76 -4.78 27.75
N GLY A 159 -3.74 -5.74 28.69
CA GLY A 159 -4.90 -6.52 29.10
C GLY A 159 -5.31 -7.58 28.05
N LYS A 160 -6.04 -8.61 28.48
CA LYS A 160 -6.53 -9.68 27.57
C LYS A 160 -7.42 -9.14 26.46
N GLY A 161 -8.16 -8.07 26.74
CA GLY A 161 -9.02 -7.39 25.78
C GLY A 161 -8.33 -6.29 24.96
N GLY A 162 -7.01 -6.08 25.14
CA GLY A 162 -6.27 -5.04 24.42
C GLY A 162 -6.68 -3.61 24.78
N ARG A 163 -7.35 -3.38 25.91
CA ARG A 163 -7.89 -2.05 26.28
C ARG A 163 -6.88 -1.14 26.97
N GLY A 164 -5.67 -1.63 27.23
CA GLY A 164 -4.68 -0.91 28.04
C GLY A 164 -4.97 -1.02 29.54
N ASP A 165 -5.67 -2.08 29.97
CA ASP A 165 -6.15 -2.32 31.33
C ASP A 165 -5.48 -3.56 31.98
N GLY A 166 -4.25 -3.88 31.56
CA GLY A 166 -3.47 -4.97 32.15
C GLY A 166 -3.09 -4.71 33.61
N GLU A 167 -2.67 -5.75 34.32
CA GLU A 167 -2.30 -5.69 35.75
C GLU A 167 -1.24 -4.61 36.04
N ARG A 168 -0.34 -4.34 35.08
CA ARG A 168 0.69 -3.31 35.17
C ARG A 168 0.46 -2.13 34.22
N ALA A 169 -0.78 -1.87 33.84
CA ALA A 169 -1.14 -0.66 33.11
C ALA A 169 -0.92 0.57 34.01
N THR A 170 0.26 1.19 33.95
CA THR A 170 0.54 2.43 34.69
C THR A 170 0.34 3.65 33.78
N SER A 171 -0.59 4.52 34.18
CA SER A 171 -1.03 5.72 33.44
C SER A 171 -0.08 6.92 33.56
N ILE A 172 1.13 6.73 34.10
CA ILE A 172 2.06 7.82 34.41
C ILE A 172 2.93 8.10 33.18
N GLN A 173 2.41 8.89 32.26
CA GLN A 173 3.19 9.53 31.20
C GLN A 173 2.97 11.04 31.31
N PRO A 174 4.01 11.86 31.53
CA PRO A 174 3.86 13.31 31.37
C PRO A 174 3.50 13.60 29.91
N ALA A 175 2.57 14.55 29.71
CA ALA A 175 2.19 15.00 28.37
C ALA A 175 3.46 15.44 27.60
N PRO A 176 3.65 15.01 26.34
CA PRO A 176 4.81 15.41 25.55
C PRO A 176 4.87 16.94 25.42
N LYS A 177 6.03 17.54 25.72
CA LYS A 177 6.23 19.01 25.72
C LYS A 177 5.98 19.68 24.37
N TYR A 178 5.95 18.93 23.27
CA TYR A 178 5.66 19.45 21.93
C TYR A 178 4.63 18.56 21.23
N PHE A 179 3.45 19.14 20.98
CA PHE A 179 2.35 18.65 20.12
C PHE A 179 2.08 17.14 20.14
N VAL A 180 1.37 16.69 21.18
CA VAL A 180 0.32 15.68 21.05
C VAL A 180 -0.73 15.96 22.12
N SER A 181 -1.99 16.04 21.71
CA SER A 181 -3.16 16.15 22.59
C SER A 181 -3.07 15.17 23.75
N GLU A 182 -3.60 15.54 24.94
CA GLU A 182 -3.83 14.73 26.17
C GLU A 182 -4.47 13.34 25.99
N ALA A 183 -4.69 12.88 24.76
CA ALA A 183 -5.74 11.94 24.44
C ALA A 183 -5.51 10.48 24.87
N GLN A 184 -4.32 10.00 25.26
CA GLN A 184 -4.23 8.66 25.87
C GLN A 184 -2.97 8.48 26.76
N PRO A 185 -3.12 8.08 28.03
CA PRO A 185 -2.02 7.56 28.84
C PRO A 185 -1.61 6.16 28.35
N SER A 186 -0.35 5.77 28.57
CA SER A 186 0.11 4.38 28.39
C SER A 186 -0.64 3.43 29.35
N PRO A 187 -0.81 2.15 29.00
CA PRO A 187 -0.61 1.52 27.69
C PRO A 187 -1.73 1.87 26.68
N MET A 188 -1.38 1.91 25.39
CA MET A 188 -2.34 2.21 24.32
C MET A 188 -3.55 1.26 24.33
N ASN A 189 -4.76 1.82 24.19
CA ASN A 189 -5.96 1.05 23.88
C ASN A 189 -5.92 0.55 22.42
N LEU A 190 -5.59 -0.73 22.24
CA LEU A 190 -5.47 -1.40 20.95
C LEU A 190 -6.82 -1.64 20.27
N THR A 191 -7.93 -1.47 20.99
CA THR A 191 -9.30 -1.61 20.45
C THR A 191 -9.80 -0.34 19.78
N ASP A 192 -9.11 0.80 19.91
CA ASP A 192 -9.50 2.04 19.24
C ASP A 192 -9.05 2.02 17.76
N PRO A 193 -9.99 1.88 16.79
CA PRO A 193 -9.63 1.80 15.38
C PRO A 193 -9.13 3.12 14.83
N GLN A 194 -9.52 4.26 15.39
CA GLN A 194 -9.03 5.56 14.94
C GLN A 194 -7.60 5.77 15.41
N LEU A 195 -7.28 5.40 16.65
CA LEU A 195 -5.93 5.46 17.20
C LEU A 195 -4.99 4.51 16.45
N MET A 196 -5.38 3.24 16.32
CA MET A 196 -4.57 2.25 15.63
C MET A 196 -4.35 2.61 14.15
N ALA A 197 -5.30 3.30 13.49
CA ALA A 197 -5.13 3.78 12.12
C ALA A 197 -4.09 4.90 11.97
N ARG A 198 -3.72 5.62 13.06
CA ARG A 198 -2.68 6.67 13.01
C ARG A 198 -1.28 6.11 12.81
N PHE A 199 -1.05 4.87 13.23
CA PHE A 199 0.24 4.21 13.17
C PHE A 199 0.25 3.17 12.06
N ASN A 200 1.23 3.23 11.17
CA ASN A 200 1.44 2.18 10.17
C ASN A 200 2.15 0.97 10.80
N ASP A 201 2.14 -0.16 10.10
CA ASP A 201 2.66 -1.41 10.64
C ASP A 201 4.18 -1.40 10.80
N ASP A 202 4.93 -0.70 9.95
CA ASP A 202 6.39 -0.53 10.09
C ASP A 202 6.75 0.22 11.39
N PHE A 203 5.95 1.23 11.75
CA PHE A 203 6.09 1.96 13.00
C PHE A 203 5.77 1.07 14.19
N LEU A 204 4.65 0.34 14.16
CA LEU A 204 4.26 -0.54 15.25
C LEU A 204 5.26 -1.70 15.43
N PHE A 205 5.75 -2.27 14.33
CA PHE A 205 6.84 -3.25 14.34
C PHE A 205 8.09 -2.66 15.01
N SER A 206 8.49 -1.45 14.61
CA SER A 206 9.66 -0.77 15.18
C SER A 206 9.47 -0.47 16.67
N LEU A 207 8.26 -0.06 17.07
CA LEU A 207 7.90 0.20 18.47
C LEU A 207 7.99 -1.07 19.31
N ILE A 208 7.46 -2.21 18.82
CA ILE A 208 7.57 -3.50 19.51
C ILE A 208 9.03 -3.96 19.57
N LYS A 209 9.75 -3.88 18.45
CA LYS A 209 11.13 -4.36 18.35
C LYS A 209 12.11 -3.55 19.22
N LYS A 210 12.00 -2.21 19.19
CA LYS A 210 12.99 -1.29 19.77
C LYS A 210 12.52 -0.59 21.05
N GLY A 211 11.25 -0.71 21.41
CA GLY A 211 10.66 0.07 22.50
C GLY A 211 10.61 1.57 22.19
N LYS A 212 10.06 2.37 23.10
CA LYS A 212 9.94 3.84 22.92
C LYS A 212 11.30 4.56 23.10
N VAL A 213 12.14 4.09 24.02
CA VAL A 213 13.43 4.71 24.39
C VAL A 213 14.47 4.70 23.25
N GLY A 214 14.48 3.67 22.39
CA GLY A 214 15.42 3.60 21.25
C GLY A 214 15.09 4.51 20.06
N SER A 215 14.03 5.32 20.15
CA SER A 215 13.58 6.21 19.06
C SER A 215 13.83 7.70 19.30
N ILE A 216 14.15 8.09 20.54
CA ILE A 216 14.37 9.49 20.94
C ILE A 216 15.29 9.46 22.17
N GLU A 217 16.61 9.56 21.96
CA GLU A 217 17.59 9.60 23.06
C GLU A 217 17.38 10.86 23.91
N GLU A 218 17.06 10.65 25.20
CA GLU A 218 17.55 11.35 26.41
C GLU A 218 16.52 11.47 27.55
N ASP A 219 15.22 11.32 27.28
CA ASP A 219 14.21 11.25 28.35
C ASP A 219 13.65 9.83 28.47
N ARG A 220 13.97 9.16 29.59
CA ARG A 220 13.57 7.78 29.95
C ARG A 220 12.05 7.60 29.98
N PHE A 221 11.44 7.51 28.81
CA PHE A 221 10.05 7.12 28.63
C PHE A 221 9.94 5.60 28.52
N ASP A 222 9.98 4.94 29.67
CA ASP A 222 9.92 3.48 29.85
C ASP A 222 8.48 3.01 30.12
N THR A 223 7.68 2.77 29.09
CA THR A 223 6.39 2.06 29.29
C THR A 223 6.16 0.87 28.37
N MET A 224 6.87 0.79 27.24
CA MET A 224 6.90 -0.40 26.39
C MET A 224 8.36 -0.80 26.15
N GLN A 225 8.79 -1.85 26.84
CA GLN A 225 10.12 -2.43 26.72
C GLN A 225 10.39 -2.93 25.28
N PRO A 226 11.64 -2.92 24.81
CA PRO A 226 12.00 -3.52 23.53
C PRO A 226 11.83 -5.04 23.58
N PHE A 227 11.06 -5.60 22.64
CA PHE A 227 10.91 -7.04 22.50
C PHE A 227 11.86 -7.66 21.48
N GLY A 228 12.66 -6.87 20.76
CA GLY A 228 13.58 -7.39 19.73
C GLY A 228 14.70 -8.30 20.24
N GLN A 229 14.91 -8.36 21.56
CA GLN A 229 15.85 -9.30 22.20
C GLN A 229 15.20 -10.62 22.61
N VAL A 230 13.86 -10.69 22.64
CA VAL A 230 13.09 -11.85 23.11
C VAL A 230 12.16 -12.42 22.04
N LEU A 231 11.78 -11.63 21.04
CA LEU A 231 10.98 -12.03 19.88
C LEU A 231 11.78 -11.81 18.59
N SER A 232 11.75 -12.80 17.71
CA SER A 232 12.20 -12.68 16.33
C SER A 232 11.32 -11.71 15.53
N GLU A 233 11.83 -11.20 14.40
CA GLU A 233 11.03 -10.34 13.53
C GLU A 233 9.74 -11.02 13.06
N LYS A 234 9.79 -12.33 12.80
CA LYS A 234 8.62 -13.12 12.40
C LYS A 234 7.57 -13.14 13.52
N GLU A 235 7.98 -13.30 14.76
CA GLU A 235 7.08 -13.30 15.93
C GLU A 235 6.48 -11.89 16.16
N ILE A 236 7.27 -10.83 15.97
CA ILE A 236 6.79 -9.44 16.06
C ILE A 236 5.73 -9.15 14.99
N TRP A 237 5.98 -9.56 13.74
CA TRP A 237 4.98 -9.45 12.68
C TRP A 237 3.72 -10.28 12.98
N SER A 238 3.89 -11.45 13.60
CA SER A 238 2.79 -12.34 13.98
C SER A 238 1.90 -11.72 15.06
N VAL A 239 2.48 -11.17 16.13
CA VAL A 239 1.71 -10.49 17.19
C VAL A 239 1.09 -9.18 16.71
N LEU A 240 1.77 -8.42 15.83
CA LEU A 240 1.19 -7.21 15.23
C LEU A 240 -0.07 -7.54 14.43
N ARG A 241 -0.01 -8.63 13.66
CA ARG A 241 -1.15 -9.13 12.90
C ARG A 241 -2.28 -9.57 13.82
N TYR A 242 -1.98 -10.26 14.92
CA TYR A 242 -2.96 -10.59 15.96
C TYR A 242 -3.65 -9.35 16.51
N ILE A 243 -2.88 -8.32 16.85
CA ILE A 243 -3.42 -7.07 17.40
C ILE A 243 -4.39 -6.41 16.41
N ARG A 244 -4.01 -6.31 15.13
CA ARG A 244 -4.84 -5.71 14.07
C ARG A 244 -6.12 -6.50 13.83
N GLU A 245 -6.03 -7.82 13.73
CA GLU A 245 -7.19 -8.65 13.41
C GLU A 245 -8.12 -8.84 14.60
N THR A 246 -7.59 -8.92 15.83
CA THR A 246 -8.38 -9.23 17.02
C THR A 246 -9.05 -7.98 17.60
N PHE A 247 -8.29 -6.91 17.79
CA PHE A 247 -8.80 -5.73 18.52
C PHE A 247 -9.39 -4.66 17.61
N VAL A 248 -8.95 -4.62 16.36
CA VAL A 248 -9.31 -3.55 15.43
C VAL A 248 -10.30 -4.01 14.35
N ASN A 249 -10.24 -5.28 13.94
CA ASN A 249 -11.17 -5.88 12.97
C ASN A 249 -11.85 -7.16 13.53
N PRO A 250 -12.65 -7.04 14.61
CA PRO A 250 -13.15 -8.17 15.43
C PRO A 250 -14.08 -9.15 14.70
N ASN A 251 -14.43 -8.91 13.43
CA ASN A 251 -15.22 -9.83 12.61
C ASN A 251 -14.55 -11.21 12.43
N ARG A 252 -13.29 -11.40 12.86
CA ARG A 252 -12.55 -12.67 12.77
C ARG A 252 -12.58 -13.56 14.01
N GLU A 253 -12.68 -13.02 15.22
CA GLU A 253 -12.71 -13.84 16.45
C GLU A 253 -13.95 -14.74 16.48
N LYS A 254 -15.10 -14.23 15.99
CA LYS A 254 -16.34 -15.01 15.87
C LYS A 254 -16.16 -16.27 15.00
N SER A 255 -15.41 -16.17 13.89
CA SER A 255 -15.11 -17.33 13.02
C SER A 255 -14.25 -18.41 13.68
N TYR A 256 -13.59 -18.10 14.79
CA TYR A 256 -12.79 -19.05 15.56
C TYR A 256 -13.59 -19.63 16.72
N ALA A 257 -14.36 -18.82 17.44
CA ALA A 257 -15.22 -19.28 18.54
C ALA A 257 -16.32 -20.26 18.07
N ASP A 258 -16.80 -20.11 16.83
CA ASP A 258 -17.86 -20.95 16.25
C ASP A 258 -17.33 -22.26 15.63
N ARG A 259 -16.03 -22.55 15.73
CA ARG A 259 -15.42 -23.84 15.32
C ARG A 259 -15.05 -24.69 16.53
N LYS A 260 -16.06 -25.04 17.34
CA LYS A 260 -16.00 -26.15 18.31
C LYS A 260 -16.85 -27.31 17.83
#